data_AF-S4PFG9-F1
#
_entry.id   AF-S4PFG9-F1
#
_cell.length_a   1.000
_cell.length_b   1.000
_cell.length_c   1.000
_cell.angle_alpha   90.00
_cell.angle_beta   90.00
_cell.angle_gamma   90.00
#
_symmetry.space_group_name_H-M   'P 1'
#
loop_
_entity.id
_entity.type
_entity.pdbx_description
1 polymer ?
#
loop_
_entity_poly.entity_id
_entity_poly.type
_entity_poly.pdbx_seq_one_letter_code
_entity_poly.pdbx_strand_id
1 'polypeptide(L)'
;KQETEPSGWIDIREPFFDTTGTQMLEVQPLSYNDQRFMHVGRLDFNTMLTEDLSPGNSTVTEILGWNQDTDTVYYIISPGTVPWKRELWATSSGNAKCVTCNIPHCHHVDGMFSTGGSYGIVTCSESNIPPSSYFYTSQNDTFNLLTDNSRLVEILARYKIPMVLFNKMPL
;
A
#
# COMPACT_ATOMS: atom_id res chain seq x y z
N LYS A 1 -13.50 -2.01 -20.90
CA LYS A 1 -13.08 -3.27 -20.26
C LYS A 1 -14.30 -3.87 -19.56
N GLN A 2 -14.54 -5.17 -19.69
CA GLN A 2 -15.61 -5.88 -18.99
C GLN A 2 -14.96 -6.93 -18.09
N GLU A 3 -15.14 -6.82 -16.78
CA GLU A 3 -14.68 -7.82 -15.82
C GLU A 3 -15.68 -8.96 -15.70
N THR A 4 -15.19 -10.19 -15.59
CA THR A 4 -15.99 -11.39 -15.32
C THR A 4 -15.30 -12.22 -14.24
N GLU A 5 -16.08 -12.73 -13.29
CA GLU A 5 -15.58 -13.60 -12.22
C GLU A 5 -16.52 -14.82 -12.08
N PRO A 6 -16.09 -16.02 -12.51
CA PRO A 6 -16.95 -17.20 -12.54
C PRO A 6 -17.13 -17.87 -11.17
N SER A 7 -16.20 -17.66 -10.23
CA SER A 7 -16.12 -18.43 -8.98
C SER A 7 -16.12 -17.55 -7.72
N GLY A 8 -16.56 -16.30 -7.86
CA GLY A 8 -16.54 -15.30 -6.78
C GLY A 8 -17.44 -14.11 -7.08
N TRP A 9 -17.05 -12.94 -6.57
CA TRP A 9 -17.70 -11.66 -6.85
C TRP A 9 -16.66 -10.63 -7.31
N ILE A 10 -17.14 -9.55 -7.92
CA ILE A 10 -16.30 -8.44 -8.38
C ILE A 10 -16.40 -7.33 -7.34
N ASP A 11 -15.25 -6.92 -6.79
CA ASP A 11 -15.15 -5.74 -5.94
C ASP A 11 -14.91 -4.50 -6.81
N ILE A 12 -15.82 -3.53 -6.72
CA ILE A 12 -15.70 -2.26 -7.45
C ILE A 12 -14.96 -1.27 -6.55
N ARG A 13 -13.85 -0.73 -7.05
CA ARG A 13 -13.03 0.28 -6.37
C ARG A 13 -12.93 1.52 -7.26
N GLU A 14 -12.74 2.67 -6.65
CA GLU A 14 -12.56 3.91 -7.40
C GLU A 14 -11.22 3.87 -8.15
N PRO A 15 -11.22 4.00 -9.49
CA PRO A 15 -9.99 4.04 -10.26
C PRO A 15 -9.38 5.44 -10.25
N PHE A 16 -8.06 5.52 -10.48
CA PHE A 16 -7.38 6.78 -10.74
C PHE A 16 -7.22 6.96 -12.24
N PHE A 17 -7.48 8.16 -12.74
CA PHE A 17 -7.22 8.51 -14.13
C PHE A 17 -6.03 9.46 -14.22
N ASP A 18 -5.28 9.33 -15.30
CA ASP A 18 -4.27 10.32 -15.63
C ASP A 18 -4.94 11.63 -16.09
N THR A 19 -4.17 12.70 -16.16
CA THR A 19 -4.67 14.01 -16.58
C THR A 19 -5.21 14.03 -18.02
N THR A 20 -4.76 13.11 -18.88
CA THR A 20 -5.25 13.02 -20.26
C THR A 20 -6.49 12.12 -20.39
N GLY A 21 -6.80 11.31 -19.37
CA GLY A 21 -7.86 10.31 -19.40
C GLY A 21 -7.56 9.10 -20.30
N THR A 22 -6.30 8.91 -20.70
CA THR A 22 -5.86 7.78 -21.55
C THR A 22 -5.32 6.61 -20.75
N GLN A 23 -5.01 6.82 -19.47
CA GLN A 23 -4.52 5.79 -18.57
C GLN A 23 -5.36 5.72 -17.29
N MET A 24 -5.54 4.51 -16.79
CA MET A 24 -6.32 4.23 -15.60
C MET A 24 -5.55 3.28 -14.68
N LEU A 25 -5.48 3.60 -13.39
CA LEU A 25 -4.99 2.71 -12.35
C LEU A 25 -6.18 2.12 -11.58
N GLU A 26 -6.14 0.81 -11.39
CA GLU A 26 -7.17 0.09 -10.65
C GLU A 26 -6.54 -1.05 -9.86
N VAL A 27 -7.06 -1.28 -8.65
CA VAL A 27 -6.75 -2.50 -7.90
C VAL A 27 -7.61 -3.63 -8.44
N GLN A 28 -6.98 -4.57 -9.15
CA GLN A 28 -7.67 -5.63 -9.89
C GLN A 28 -6.96 -6.98 -9.73
N PRO A 29 -7.67 -8.10 -9.90
CA PRO A 29 -7.06 -9.43 -9.79
C PRO A 29 -6.17 -9.76 -11.00
N LEU A 30 -4.85 -9.71 -10.81
CA LEU A 30 -3.84 -10.10 -11.81
C LEU A 30 -3.19 -11.44 -11.45
N SER A 31 -2.72 -12.16 -12.46
CA SER A 31 -2.11 -13.49 -12.30
C SER A 31 -0.67 -13.39 -11.83
N TYR A 32 -0.34 -14.14 -10.79
CA TYR A 32 1.02 -14.40 -10.35
C TYR A 32 1.22 -15.92 -10.21
N ASN A 33 2.04 -16.50 -11.08
CA ASN A 33 2.11 -17.96 -11.29
C ASN A 33 0.71 -18.53 -11.57
N ASP A 34 0.31 -19.57 -10.84
CA ASP A 34 -1.00 -20.24 -10.98
C ASP A 34 -2.09 -19.62 -10.08
N GLN A 35 -1.83 -18.47 -9.46
CA GLN A 35 -2.73 -17.80 -8.52
C GLN A 35 -3.07 -16.39 -9.00
N ARG A 36 -4.15 -15.81 -8.45
CA ARG A 36 -4.52 -14.42 -8.68
C ARG A 36 -4.50 -13.65 -7.37
N PHE A 37 -3.93 -12.46 -7.39
CA PHE A 37 -3.92 -11.54 -6.27
C PHE A 37 -4.37 -10.17 -6.73
N MET A 38 -4.87 -9.35 -5.79
CA MET A 38 -5.20 -7.96 -6.10
C MET A 38 -3.93 -7.16 -6.30
N HIS A 39 -3.78 -6.55 -7.47
CA HIS A 39 -2.58 -5.85 -7.90
C HIS A 39 -2.96 -4.48 -8.45
N VAL A 40 -1.99 -3.55 -8.51
CA VAL A 40 -2.18 -2.26 -9.19
C VAL A 40 -1.97 -2.49 -10.68
N GLY A 41 -3.06 -2.52 -11.44
CA GLY A 41 -3.00 -2.58 -12.90
C GLY A 41 -3.13 -1.20 -13.52
N ARG A 42 -2.19 -0.84 -14.39
CA ARG A 42 -2.22 0.34 -15.25
C ARG A 42 -2.74 -0.03 -16.64
N LEU A 43 -4.00 0.33 -16.92
CA LEU A 43 -4.61 0.17 -18.24
C LEU A 43 -4.32 1.39 -19.10
N ASP A 44 -3.83 1.18 -20.31
CA ASP A 44 -3.75 2.20 -21.35
C ASP A 44 -4.90 2.02 -22.35
N PHE A 45 -5.77 3.02 -22.50
CA PHE A 45 -6.95 2.96 -23.36
C PHE A 45 -6.61 2.99 -24.86
N ASN A 46 -5.42 3.45 -25.25
CA ASN A 46 -5.01 3.48 -26.65
C ASN A 46 -4.53 2.10 -27.11
N THR A 47 -3.79 1.40 -26.25
CA THR A 47 -3.22 0.08 -26.55
C THR A 47 -4.07 -1.09 -26.07
N MET A 48 -4.99 -0.82 -25.12
CA MET A 48 -5.76 -1.83 -24.38
C MET A 48 -4.89 -2.82 -23.59
N LEU A 49 -3.64 -2.47 -23.30
CA LEU A 49 -2.73 -3.27 -22.49
C LEU A 49 -2.83 -2.87 -21.03
N THR A 50 -2.74 -3.85 -20.13
CA THR A 50 -2.65 -3.65 -18.69
C THR A 50 -1.26 -4.06 -18.20
N GLU A 51 -0.57 -3.13 -17.56
CA GLU A 51 0.71 -3.36 -16.89
C GLU A 51 0.48 -3.59 -15.40
N ASP A 52 1.17 -4.58 -14.83
CA ASP A 52 1.18 -4.80 -13.38
C ASP A 52 2.30 -3.98 -12.73
N LEU A 53 1.93 -3.08 -11.81
CA LEU A 53 2.85 -2.21 -11.11
C LEU A 53 3.27 -2.75 -9.73
N SER A 54 2.64 -3.82 -9.24
CA SER A 54 2.83 -4.30 -7.87
C SER A 54 3.77 -5.51 -7.78
N PRO A 55 4.40 -5.76 -6.61
CA PRO A 55 5.22 -6.94 -6.41
C PRO A 55 4.38 -8.22 -6.43
N GLY A 56 4.92 -9.27 -7.07
CA GLY A 56 4.28 -10.57 -7.30
C GLY A 56 3.50 -11.18 -6.13
N ASN A 57 4.17 -11.91 -5.22
CA ASN A 57 3.52 -12.62 -4.11
C ASN A 57 3.02 -11.65 -3.01
N SER A 58 2.07 -10.80 -3.33
CA SER A 58 1.47 -9.81 -2.44
C SER A 58 0.03 -9.50 -2.86
N THR A 59 -0.71 -8.80 -1.99
CA THR A 59 -2.06 -8.33 -2.31
C THR A 59 -2.15 -6.85 -1.99
N VAL A 60 -2.38 -6.04 -3.01
CA VAL A 60 -2.65 -4.61 -2.91
C VAL A 60 -4.00 -4.41 -2.26
N THR A 61 -4.03 -3.63 -1.18
CA THR A 61 -5.26 -3.30 -0.47
C THR A 61 -5.81 -1.94 -0.88
N GLU A 62 -4.98 -1.01 -1.33
CA GLU A 62 -5.41 0.35 -1.70
C GLU A 62 -4.35 1.06 -2.54
N ILE A 63 -4.77 1.91 -3.48
CA ILE A 63 -3.92 2.90 -4.15
C ILE A 63 -4.13 4.22 -3.42
N LEU A 64 -3.06 4.81 -2.88
CA LEU A 64 -3.14 6.04 -2.09
C LEU A 64 -2.96 7.30 -2.94
N GLY A 65 -2.25 7.19 -4.07
CA GLY A 65 -2.04 8.33 -4.95
C GLY A 65 -1.14 8.03 -6.13
N TRP A 66 -1.19 8.93 -7.11
CA TRP A 66 -0.35 8.87 -8.31
C TRP A 66 0.26 10.26 -8.55
N ASN A 67 1.58 10.32 -8.43
CA ASN A 67 2.37 11.46 -8.85
C ASN A 67 2.69 11.32 -10.34
N GLN A 68 1.96 12.05 -11.18
CA GLN A 68 2.11 11.97 -12.64
C GLN A 68 3.37 12.67 -13.15
N ASP A 69 3.90 13.64 -12.40
CA ASP A 69 5.14 14.34 -12.79
C ASP A 69 6.35 13.41 -12.74
N THR A 70 6.35 12.45 -11.80
CA THR A 70 7.41 11.44 -11.62
C THR A 70 6.98 10.03 -12.02
N ASP A 71 5.80 9.88 -12.62
CA ASP A 71 5.14 8.59 -12.88
C ASP A 71 5.30 7.60 -11.70
N THR A 72 4.95 8.05 -10.49
CA THR A 72 5.09 7.26 -9.26
C THR A 72 3.74 6.97 -8.64
N VAL A 73 3.41 5.67 -8.53
CA VAL A 73 2.16 5.21 -7.92
C VAL A 73 2.45 4.70 -6.51
N TYR A 74 1.69 5.17 -5.53
CA TYR A 74 1.77 4.79 -4.13
C TYR A 74 0.60 3.91 -3.74
N TYR A 75 0.87 2.78 -3.09
CA TYR A 75 -0.16 1.79 -2.76
C TYR A 75 0.25 0.99 -1.51
N ILE A 76 -0.74 0.47 -0.79
CA ILE A 76 -0.53 -0.40 0.37
C ILE A 76 -0.61 -1.86 -0.09
N ILE A 77 0.34 -2.69 0.34
CA ILE A 77 0.30 -4.13 0.11
C ILE A 77 0.27 -4.93 1.40
N SER A 78 -0.26 -6.14 1.28
CA SER A 78 -0.11 -7.26 2.20
C SER A 78 0.86 -8.27 1.59
N PRO A 79 2.10 -8.44 2.13
CA PRO A 79 3.04 -9.42 1.61
C PRO A 79 2.54 -10.86 1.81
N GLY A 80 2.72 -11.74 0.83
CA GLY A 80 2.21 -13.12 0.90
C GLY A 80 2.87 -13.98 1.98
N THR A 81 4.10 -13.65 2.41
CA THR A 81 4.80 -14.33 3.50
C THR A 81 4.32 -13.91 4.89
N VAL A 82 3.85 -12.66 5.02
CA VAL A 82 3.39 -12.05 6.28
C VAL A 82 2.09 -11.27 6.04
N PRO A 83 0.97 -11.97 5.72
CA PRO A 83 -0.26 -11.33 5.21
C PRO A 83 -1.00 -10.46 6.24
N TRP A 84 -0.56 -10.46 7.49
CA TRP A 84 -1.06 -9.57 8.53
C TRP A 84 -0.39 -8.19 8.51
N LYS A 85 0.75 -8.04 7.80
CA LYS A 85 1.42 -6.76 7.63
C LYS A 85 0.76 -5.91 6.55
N ARG A 86 0.88 -4.59 6.70
CA ARG A 86 0.55 -3.61 5.67
C ARG A 86 1.76 -2.72 5.47
N GLU A 87 2.21 -2.61 4.23
CA GLU A 87 3.41 -1.85 3.86
C GLU A 87 3.05 -0.87 2.75
N LEU A 88 3.57 0.37 2.84
CA LEU A 88 3.46 1.33 1.75
C LEU A 88 4.57 1.05 0.74
N TRP A 89 4.17 0.91 -0.51
CA TRP A 89 5.04 0.69 -1.66
C TRP A 89 4.85 1.81 -2.68
N ALA A 90 5.90 2.05 -3.45
CA ALA A 90 5.91 2.97 -4.56
C ALA A 90 6.49 2.29 -5.79
N THR A 91 5.83 2.44 -6.94
CA THR A 91 6.36 2.00 -8.24
C THR A 91 6.56 3.19 -9.15
N SER A 92 7.76 3.32 -9.73
CA SER A 92 8.07 4.31 -10.75
C SER A 92 8.98 3.72 -11.81
N SER A 93 8.65 3.94 -13.08
CA SER A 93 9.40 3.41 -14.23
C SER A 93 9.71 1.90 -14.13
N GLY A 94 8.73 1.10 -13.71
CA GLY A 94 8.86 -0.34 -13.54
C GLY A 94 9.62 -0.81 -12.29
N ASN A 95 10.12 0.12 -11.46
CA ASN A 95 10.83 -0.20 -10.22
C ASN A 95 9.91 -0.04 -9.02
N ALA A 96 9.51 -1.17 -8.41
CA ALA A 96 8.77 -1.19 -7.16
C ALA A 96 9.72 -1.17 -5.97
N LYS A 97 9.47 -0.29 -5.00
CA LYS A 97 10.21 -0.20 -3.74
C LYS A 97 9.27 -0.11 -2.54
N CYS A 98 9.70 -0.67 -1.42
CA CYS A 98 9.01 -0.48 -0.15
C CYS A 98 9.43 0.86 0.47
N VAL A 99 8.46 1.72 0.76
CA VAL A 99 8.67 3.06 1.33
C VAL A 99 8.81 2.98 2.85
N THR A 100 8.03 2.12 3.51
CA THR A 100 7.96 2.05 4.98
C THR A 100 8.76 0.92 5.62
N CYS A 101 9.37 0.02 4.85
CA CYS A 101 10.02 -1.18 5.39
C CYS A 101 11.21 -0.90 6.33
N ASN A 102 11.85 0.26 6.16
CA ASN A 102 12.98 0.67 7.01
C ASN A 102 12.53 1.48 8.24
N ILE A 103 11.23 1.74 8.39
CA ILE A 103 10.70 2.44 9.58
C ILE A 103 10.54 1.40 10.70
N PRO A 104 11.23 1.58 11.84
CA PRO A 104 11.10 0.66 12.95
C PRO A 104 9.67 0.68 13.50
N HIS A 105 9.20 -0.48 13.97
CA HIS A 105 7.86 -0.62 14.55
C HIS A 105 6.71 -0.24 13.62
N CYS A 106 6.91 -0.40 12.30
CA CYS A 106 5.92 -0.13 11.27
C CYS A 106 5.47 -1.44 10.60
N HIS A 107 4.50 -2.13 11.21
CA HIS A 107 3.95 -3.39 10.70
C HIS A 107 2.59 -3.23 10.03
N HIS A 108 1.84 -2.21 10.42
CA HIS A 108 0.56 -1.87 9.84
C HIS A 108 0.57 -0.40 9.45
N VAL A 109 0.63 -0.17 8.14
CA VAL A 109 0.61 1.15 7.53
C VAL A 109 -0.81 1.51 7.10
N ASP A 110 -1.15 2.76 7.34
CA ASP A 110 -2.27 3.47 6.73
C ASP A 110 -1.79 4.85 6.27
N GLY A 111 -2.48 5.48 5.33
CA GLY A 111 -2.08 6.82 4.90
C GLY A 111 -2.97 7.46 3.84
N MET A 112 -2.67 8.71 3.56
CA MET A 112 -3.34 9.52 2.54
C MET A 112 -2.33 10.40 1.84
N PHE A 113 -2.50 10.62 0.55
CA PHE A 113 -1.64 11.51 -0.23
C PHE A 113 -2.38 12.79 -0.62
N SER A 114 -1.63 13.87 -0.76
CA SER A 114 -2.12 15.12 -1.33
C SER A 114 -2.59 14.89 -2.76
N THR A 115 -3.43 15.79 -3.26
CA THR A 115 -3.70 15.86 -4.71
C THR A 115 -2.37 15.91 -5.47
N GLY A 116 -2.21 15.04 -6.48
CA GLY A 116 -0.96 14.90 -7.24
C GLY A 116 0.15 14.09 -6.57
N GLY A 117 -0.07 13.48 -5.40
CA GLY A 117 0.83 12.46 -4.85
C GLY A 117 2.21 12.94 -4.40
N SER A 118 2.40 14.25 -4.19
CA SER A 118 3.71 14.81 -3.82
C SER A 118 3.99 14.79 -2.30
N TYR A 119 2.94 14.83 -1.50
CA TYR A 119 3.03 14.77 -0.04
C TYR A 119 2.05 13.72 0.49
N GLY A 120 2.33 13.17 1.66
CA GLY A 120 1.40 12.25 2.31
C GLY A 120 1.46 12.32 3.83
N ILE A 121 0.38 11.86 4.46
CA ILE A 121 0.37 11.54 5.89
C ILE A 121 0.38 10.02 5.96
N VAL A 122 1.44 9.47 6.54
CA VAL A 122 1.63 8.02 6.68
C VAL A 122 1.64 7.69 8.16
N THR A 123 0.76 6.80 8.58
CA THR A 123 0.68 6.30 9.95
C THR A 123 1.21 4.89 9.99
N CYS A 124 2.20 4.67 10.84
CA CYS A 124 2.77 3.37 11.14
C CYS A 124 2.29 2.91 12.50
N SER A 125 1.96 1.63 12.62
CA SER A 125 1.68 0.99 13.90
C SER A 125 2.24 -0.42 13.98
N GLU A 126 2.41 -0.90 15.19
CA GLU A 126 2.74 -2.28 15.50
C GLU A 126 1.89 -2.74 16.69
N SER A 127 1.64 -4.03 16.79
CA SER A 127 1.00 -4.63 17.97
C SER A 127 1.65 -4.13 19.26
N ASN A 128 0.83 -3.62 20.18
CA ASN A 128 1.24 -3.07 21.49
C ASN A 128 2.13 -1.81 21.44
N ILE A 129 2.39 -1.25 20.27
CA ILE A 129 3.10 0.01 20.11
C ILE A 129 2.13 1.03 19.51
N PRO A 130 1.81 2.11 20.23
CA PRO A 130 0.97 3.19 19.71
C PRO A 130 1.42 3.67 18.33
N PRO A 131 0.48 4.07 17.46
CA PRO A 131 0.80 4.53 16.12
C PRO A 131 1.69 5.78 16.16
N SER A 132 2.58 5.91 15.19
CA SER A 132 3.29 7.15 14.89
C SER A 132 2.88 7.62 13.50
N SER A 133 2.60 8.92 13.35
CA SER A 133 2.27 9.51 12.05
C SER A 133 3.38 10.41 11.57
N TYR A 134 3.59 10.40 10.26
CA TYR A 134 4.67 11.08 9.58
C TYR A 134 4.13 11.89 8.40
N PHE A 135 4.74 13.04 8.15
CA PHE A 135 4.63 13.77 6.91
C PHE A 135 5.66 13.22 5.92
N TYR A 136 5.18 12.60 4.85
CA TYR A 136 5.97 12.03 3.78
C TYR A 136 6.13 13.03 2.63
N THR A 137 7.34 13.14 2.08
CA THR A 137 7.63 13.95 0.88
C THR A 137 8.20 13.06 -0.22
N SER A 138 7.54 13.03 -1.39
CA SER A 138 7.93 12.15 -2.50
C SER A 138 9.27 12.50 -3.12
N GLN A 139 9.59 13.79 -3.22
CA GLN A 139 10.76 14.29 -3.96
C GLN A 139 12.09 13.71 -3.46
N ASN A 140 12.18 13.50 -2.15
CA ASN A 140 13.39 13.03 -1.47
C ASN A 140 13.16 11.74 -0.67
N ASP A 141 11.96 11.15 -0.76
CA ASP A 141 11.57 9.95 -0.03
C ASP A 141 11.76 10.08 1.49
N THR A 142 11.39 11.23 2.06
CA THR A 142 11.62 11.53 3.49
C THR A 142 10.37 11.48 4.33
N PHE A 143 10.54 11.06 5.57
CA PHE A 143 9.53 11.06 6.63
C PHE A 143 9.90 12.08 7.70
N ASN A 144 8.98 12.98 8.02
CA ASN A 144 9.08 13.90 9.14
C ASN A 144 8.05 13.51 10.19
N LEU A 145 8.48 13.26 11.43
CA LEU A 145 7.59 12.87 12.52
C LEU A 145 6.57 13.97 12.83
N LEU A 146 5.29 13.62 12.86
CA LEU A 146 4.20 14.52 13.27
C LEU A 146 3.71 14.21 14.68
N THR A 147 3.52 12.93 14.98
CA THR A 147 3.13 12.45 16.32
C THR A 147 3.73 11.08 16.56
N ASP A 148 4.24 10.85 17.77
CA ASP A 148 4.79 9.58 18.25
C ASP A 148 3.96 8.95 19.37
N ASN A 149 2.90 9.65 19.83
CA ASN A 149 2.11 9.26 20.98
C ASN A 149 2.95 8.89 22.22
N SER A 150 4.11 9.56 22.41
CA SER A 150 5.08 9.32 23.49
C SER A 150 4.43 9.25 24.88
N ARG A 151 3.49 10.16 25.19
CA ARG A 151 2.73 10.13 26.45
C ARG A 151 1.98 8.81 26.66
N LEU A 152 1.38 8.25 25.61
CA LEU A 152 0.66 6.97 25.70
C LEU A 152 1.66 5.82 25.88
N VAL A 153 2.80 5.86 25.19
CA VAL A 153 3.90 4.89 25.36
C VAL A 153 4.35 4.84 26.83
N GLU A 154 4.55 6.00 27.47
CA GLU A 154 4.94 6.09 28.88
C GLU A 154 3.90 5.53 29.85
N ILE A 155 2.61 5.74 29.55
CA ILE A 155 1.51 5.20 30.37
C ILE A 155 1.46 3.69 30.22
N LEU A 156 1.52 3.19 28.99
CA LEU A 156 1.44 1.77 28.66
C LEU A 156 2.61 0.97 29.22
N ALA A 157 3.80 1.57 29.31
CA ALA A 157 4.97 0.95 29.93
C ALA A 157 4.77 0.58 31.40
N ARG A 158 3.75 1.12 32.09
CA ARG A 158 3.41 0.81 33.48
C ARG A 158 2.49 -0.41 33.62
N TYR A 159 1.96 -0.93 32.52
CA TYR A 159 1.02 -2.04 32.50
C TYR A 159 1.65 -3.29 31.87
N LYS A 160 1.17 -4.47 32.29
CA LYS A 160 1.51 -5.74 31.64
C LYS A 160 0.61 -5.95 30.44
N ILE A 161 1.11 -5.62 29.26
CA ILE A 161 0.38 -5.79 28.00
C ILE A 161 0.52 -7.26 27.52
N PRO A 162 -0.55 -7.88 26.99
CA PRO A 162 -0.48 -9.25 26.47
C PRO A 162 0.51 -9.38 25.31
N MET A 163 1.18 -10.52 25.22
CA MET A 163 2.03 -10.86 24.07
C MET A 163 1.16 -11.22 22.86
N VAL A 164 1.43 -10.60 21.71
CA VAL A 164 0.76 -10.95 20.45
C VAL A 164 1.54 -12.07 19.75
N LEU A 165 0.83 -13.09 19.30
CA LEU A 165 1.39 -14.25 18.59
C LEU A 165 0.71 -14.38 17.23
N PHE A 166 1.51 -14.45 16.17
CA PHE A 166 1.05 -14.70 14.80
C PHE A 166 1.37 -16.14 14.44
N ASN A 167 0.36 -17.01 14.46
CA ASN A 167 0.52 -18.42 14.10
C ASN A 167 0.06 -18.65 12.66
N LYS A 168 0.87 -19.35 11.88
CA LYS A 168 0.46 -19.88 10.58
C LYS A 168 0.02 -21.32 10.77
N MET A 169 -1.25 -21.60 10.49
CA MET A 169 -1.75 -22.96 10.47
C MET A 169 -1.41 -23.60 9.12
N PRO A 170 -0.85 -24.83 9.09
CA PRO A 170 -0.78 -25.58 7.85
C PRO A 170 -2.20 -25.83 7.33
N LEU A 171 -2.37 -25.73 6.01
CA LEU A 171 -3.59 -26.14 5.32
C LEU A 171 -3.71 -27.67 5.30
#